data_AF-A0A0B8PDM2-F1
#
_entry.id   AF-A0A0B8PDM2-F1
#
_cell.length_a   1.000
_cell.length_b   1.000
_cell.length_c   1.000
_cell.angle_alpha   90.00
_cell.angle_beta   90.00
_cell.angle_gamma   90.00
#
_symmetry.space_group_name_H-M   'P 1'
#
loop_
_entity.id
_entity.type
_entity.pdbx_description
1 polymer ?
#
loop_
_entity_poly.entity_id
_entity_poly.type
_entity_poly.pdbx_seq_one_letter_code
_entity_poly.pdbx_strand_id
1 'polypeptide(L)'
;MIELMLDVFLSTIRDVIPIAVILFGFQVAVLRRPIANLKQVLMGFVLVIIGLSFFLVGLELALFPLGEMMAVQLTMPSFLQQVRITDFGSLMWFDYYWVYLFAFCIGFSTQWPNLL
;
A
#
# COMPACT_ATOMS: atom_id res chain seq x y z
N MET A 1 -13.20 0.50 16.96
CA MET A 1 -11.77 0.15 17.15
C MET A 1 -11.55 -1.36 17.05
N ILE A 2 -12.16 -2.19 17.93
CA ILE A 2 -11.98 -3.65 17.91
C ILE A 2 -12.59 -4.30 16.65
N GLU A 3 -13.80 -3.91 16.27
CA GLU A 3 -14.46 -4.37 15.02
C GLU A 3 -13.60 -4.07 13.77
N LEU A 4 -13.02 -2.86 13.70
CA LEU A 4 -12.18 -2.43 12.57
C LEU A 4 -10.89 -3.25 12.46
N MET A 5 -10.26 -3.59 13.59
CA MET A 5 -9.09 -4.48 13.60
C MET A 5 -9.45 -5.91 13.18
N LEU A 6 -10.63 -6.39 13.55
CA LEU A 6 -11.11 -7.73 13.19
C LEU A 6 -11.40 -7.84 11.69
N ASP A 7 -12.02 -6.83 11.10
CA ASP A 7 -12.29 -6.76 9.67
C ASP A 7 -11.00 -6.71 8.84
N VAL A 8 -10.02 -5.88 9.22
CA VAL A 8 -8.72 -5.80 8.55
C VAL A 8 -7.97 -7.14 8.63
N PHE A 9 -8.01 -7.79 9.79
CA PHE A 9 -7.39 -9.10 9.99
C PHE A 9 -8.04 -10.20 9.13
N LEU A 10 -9.38 -10.25 9.11
CA LEU A 10 -10.14 -11.19 8.28
C LEU A 10 -9.92 -10.96 6.79
N SER A 11 -9.86 -9.70 6.35
CA SER A 11 -9.54 -9.34 4.96
C SER A 11 -8.13 -9.81 4.60
N THR A 12 -7.15 -9.53 5.45
CA THR A 12 -5.75 -9.93 5.20
C THR A 12 -5.60 -11.44 5.10
N ILE A 13 -6.29 -12.21 5.96
CA ILE A 13 -6.32 -13.68 5.84
C ILE A 13 -6.89 -14.09 4.47
N ARG A 14 -7.99 -13.47 4.05
CA ARG A 14 -8.63 -13.77 2.77
C ARG A 14 -7.74 -13.44 1.57
N ASP A 15 -6.91 -12.39 1.67
CA ASP A 15 -5.95 -12.00 0.64
C ASP A 15 -4.74 -12.95 0.58
N VAL A 16 -4.38 -13.56 1.71
CA VAL A 16 -3.27 -14.51 1.83
C VAL A 16 -3.65 -15.94 1.40
N ILE A 17 -4.93 -16.32 1.51
CA ILE A 17 -5.45 -17.64 1.08
C ILE A 17 -5.08 -17.97 -0.39
N PRO A 18 -5.34 -17.11 -1.39
CA PRO A 18 -4.98 -17.36 -2.79
C PRO A 18 -3.49 -17.67 -2.97
N ILE A 19 -2.62 -16.91 -2.27
CA ILE A 19 -1.17 -17.09 -2.31
C ILE A 19 -0.79 -18.45 -1.72
N ALA A 20 -1.38 -18.82 -0.58
CA ALA A 20 -1.17 -20.13 0.03
C ALA A 20 -1.66 -21.27 -0.88
N VAL A 21 -2.85 -21.13 -1.48
CA VAL A 21 -3.44 -22.11 -2.41
C VAL A 21 -2.54 -22.30 -3.62
N ILE A 22 -2.02 -21.22 -4.21
CA ILE A 22 -1.09 -21.30 -5.34
C ILE A 22 0.21 -21.97 -4.91
N LEU A 23 0.82 -21.57 -3.79
CA LEU A 23 2.07 -22.16 -3.29
C LEU A 23 1.94 -23.67 -3.05
N PHE A 24 0.94 -24.09 -2.30
CA PHE A 24 0.72 -25.50 -2.00
C PHE A 24 0.25 -26.29 -3.22
N GLY A 25 -0.60 -25.68 -4.06
CA GLY A 25 -1.03 -26.24 -5.33
C GLY A 25 0.14 -26.53 -6.26
N PHE A 26 1.07 -25.59 -6.43
CA PHE A 26 2.26 -25.80 -7.25
C PHE A 26 3.23 -26.82 -6.65
N GLN A 27 3.47 -26.78 -5.33
CA GLN A 27 4.39 -27.73 -4.69
C GLN A 27 3.92 -29.19 -4.83
N VAL A 28 2.62 -29.43 -4.67
CA VAL A 28 2.04 -30.78 -4.72
C VAL A 28 1.68 -31.21 -6.14
N ALA A 29 0.99 -30.36 -6.92
CA ALA A 29 0.48 -30.74 -8.24
C ALA A 29 1.56 -30.68 -9.33
N VAL A 30 2.42 -29.66 -9.32
CA VAL A 30 3.45 -29.46 -10.37
C VAL A 30 4.79 -30.08 -9.96
N LEU A 31 5.28 -29.76 -8.76
CA LEU A 31 6.60 -30.22 -8.30
C LEU A 31 6.61 -31.66 -7.78
N ARG A 32 5.45 -32.23 -7.44
CA ARG A 32 5.29 -33.57 -6.82
C ARG A 32 6.25 -33.82 -5.65
N ARG A 33 6.65 -32.77 -4.93
CA ARG A 33 7.51 -32.89 -3.75
C ARG A 33 6.67 -32.72 -2.48
N PRO A 34 6.87 -33.57 -1.46
CA PRO A 34 6.26 -33.32 -0.16
C PRO A 34 6.81 -32.01 0.40
N ILE A 35 5.94 -31.25 1.05
CA ILE A 35 6.29 -29.95 1.62
C ILE A 35 7.24 -30.19 2.78
N ALA A 36 8.52 -29.94 2.56
CA ALA A 36 9.52 -30.01 3.63
C ALA A 36 9.25 -28.90 4.65
N ASN A 37 9.31 -29.23 5.94
CA ASN A 37 9.14 -28.29 7.05
C ASN A 37 7.79 -27.55 7.07
N LEU A 38 6.67 -28.26 6.90
CA LEU A 38 5.31 -27.70 6.97
C LEU A 38 5.07 -26.81 8.21
N LYS A 39 5.65 -27.18 9.36
CA LYS A 39 5.60 -26.38 10.60
C LYS A 39 6.24 -25.00 10.44
N GLN A 40 7.39 -24.92 9.75
CA GLN A 40 8.11 -23.68 9.52
C GLN A 40 7.37 -22.78 8.51
N VAL A 41 6.78 -23.38 7.47
CA VAL A 41 5.93 -22.66 6.51
C VAL A 41 4.70 -22.07 7.21
N LEU A 42 4.01 -22.87 8.03
CA LEU A 42 2.83 -22.42 8.76
C LEU A 42 3.16 -21.29 9.74
N MET A 43 4.26 -21.40 10.49
CA MET A 43 4.74 -20.30 11.34
C MET A 43 5.08 -19.05 10.54
N GLY A 44 5.69 -19.20 9.35
CA GLY A 44 5.95 -18.09 8.44
C GLY A 44 4.67 -17.37 8.02
N PHE A 45 3.63 -18.13 7.64
CA PHE A 45 2.32 -17.54 7.30
C PHE A 45 1.69 -16.78 8.46
N VAL A 46 1.75 -17.32 9.68
CA VAL A 46 1.25 -16.61 10.87
C VAL A 46 2.01 -15.30 11.08
N LEU A 47 3.35 -15.33 10.96
CA LEU A 47 4.18 -14.13 11.09
C LEU A 47 3.85 -13.08 10.01
N VAL A 48 3.61 -13.51 8.77
CA VAL A 48 3.21 -12.64 7.65
C VAL A 48 1.86 -12.00 7.92
N ILE A 49 0.85 -12.76 8.36
CA ILE A 49 -0.49 -12.21 8.65
C ILE A 49 -0.41 -11.17 9.77
N ILE A 50 0.31 -11.47 10.86
CA ILE A 50 0.53 -10.52 11.96
C ILE A 50 1.26 -9.27 11.45
N GLY A 51 2.34 -9.45 10.70
CA GLY A 51 3.15 -8.36 10.15
C GLY A 51 2.38 -7.46 9.21
N LEU A 52 1.62 -8.03 8.27
CA LEU A 52 0.77 -7.28 7.34
C LEU A 52 -0.34 -6.53 8.08
N SER A 53 -0.98 -7.17 9.06
CA SER A 53 -2.03 -6.52 9.86
C SER A 53 -1.48 -5.31 10.63
N PHE A 54 -0.35 -5.47 11.32
CA PHE A 54 0.31 -4.36 12.03
C PHE A 54 0.81 -3.28 11.09
N PHE A 55 1.35 -3.67 9.93
CA PHE A 55 1.81 -2.74 8.91
C PHE A 55 0.66 -1.89 8.37
N LEU A 56 -0.46 -2.50 7.97
CA LEU A 56 -1.65 -1.78 7.47
C LEU A 56 -2.20 -0.80 8.51
N VAL A 57 -2.30 -1.24 9.77
CA VAL A 57 -2.73 -0.37 10.88
C VAL A 57 -1.75 0.80 11.07
N GLY A 58 -0.45 0.53 11.02
CA GLY A 58 0.57 1.58 11.12
C GLY A 58 0.54 2.56 9.95
N LEU A 59 0.28 2.08 8.72
CA LEU A 59 0.08 2.92 7.55
C LEU A 59 -1.13 3.84 7.72
N GLU A 60 -2.26 3.28 8.15
CA GLU A 60 -3.51 4.02 8.35
C GLU A 60 -3.36 5.10 9.43
N LEU A 61 -2.62 4.81 10.51
CA LEU A 61 -2.42 5.75 11.60
C LEU A 61 -1.37 6.84 11.32
N ALA A 62 -0.38 6.58 10.47
CA ALA A 62 0.74 7.50 10.25
C ALA A 62 0.82 8.01 8.81
N LEU A 63 0.92 7.11 7.83
CA LEU A 63 1.22 7.46 6.45
C LEU A 63 0.00 8.03 5.70
N PHE A 64 -1.20 7.51 5.97
CA PHE A 64 -2.43 8.06 5.38
C PHE A 64 -2.76 9.48 5.87
N PRO A 65 -2.79 9.78 7.19
CA PRO A 65 -3.05 11.14 7.65
C PRO A 65 -1.94 12.11 7.26
N LEU A 66 -0.67 11.66 7.26
CA LEU A 66 0.43 12.48 6.73
C LEU A 66 0.22 12.78 5.24
N GLY A 67 -0.12 11.77 4.43
CA GLY A 67 -0.39 11.92 3.01
C GLY A 67 -1.57 12.82 2.70
N GLU A 68 -2.67 12.70 3.47
CA GLU A 68 -3.86 13.54 3.34
C GLU A 68 -3.54 15.01 3.66
N MET A 69 -2.82 15.28 4.75
CA MET A 69 -2.39 16.64 5.09
C MET A 69 -1.52 17.26 3.99
N MET A 70 -0.58 16.50 3.42
CA MET A 70 0.26 16.98 2.32
C MET A 70 -0.54 17.21 1.04
N ALA A 71 -1.44 16.29 0.68
CA ALA A 71 -2.30 16.43 -0.50
C ALA A 71 -3.21 17.66 -0.39
N VAL A 72 -3.78 17.90 0.80
CA VAL A 72 -4.58 19.09 1.09
C VAL A 72 -3.74 20.35 0.95
N GLN A 73 -2.53 20.40 1.53
CA GLN A 73 -1.63 21.55 1.39
C GLN A 73 -1.28 21.85 -0.08
N LEU A 74 -0.97 20.83 -0.88
CA LEU A 74 -0.63 20.98 -2.30
C LEU A 74 -1.82 21.43 -3.17
N THR A 75 -3.06 21.14 -2.74
CA THR A 75 -4.28 21.48 -3.49
C THR A 75 -4.90 22.81 -3.04
N MET A 76 -4.42 23.41 -1.92
CA MET A 76 -4.96 24.68 -1.43
C MET A 76 -4.72 25.82 -2.43
N PRO A 77 -5.73 26.69 -2.69
CA PRO A 77 -5.58 27.84 -3.58
C PRO A 77 -4.45 28.79 -3.16
N SER A 78 -4.18 28.91 -1.85
CA SER A 78 -3.10 29.73 -1.31
C SER A 78 -1.70 29.21 -1.67
N PHE A 79 -1.51 27.89 -1.69
CA PHE A 79 -0.27 27.26 -2.14
C PHE A 79 -0.13 27.34 -3.66
N LEU A 80 -1.21 27.06 -4.39
CA LEU A 80 -1.24 27.20 -5.85
C LEU A 80 -0.99 28.64 -6.31
N GLN A 81 -1.37 29.65 -5.52
CA GLN A 81 -1.07 31.06 -5.78
C GLN A 81 0.41 31.42 -5.51
N GLN A 82 1.05 30.80 -4.52
CA GLN A 82 2.48 31.02 -4.23
C GLN A 82 3.40 30.33 -5.24
N VAL A 83 2.96 29.21 -5.80
CA VAL A 83 3.71 28.39 -6.77
C VAL A 83 3.26 28.64 -8.22
N ARG A 84 2.33 29.60 -8.41
CA ARG A 84 1.79 29.98 -9.71
C ARG A 84 2.91 30.54 -10.60
N ILE A 85 3.13 29.91 -11.75
CA ILE A 85 4.13 30.36 -12.74
C ILE A 85 3.51 31.35 -13.75
N THR A 86 2.17 31.44 -13.82
CA THR A 86 1.44 32.26 -14.82
C THR A 86 0.59 33.33 -14.14
N ASP A 87 0.86 34.62 -14.37
CA ASP A 87 0.11 35.73 -13.76
C ASP A 87 -1.29 35.97 -14.36
N PHE A 88 -1.58 35.45 -15.56
CA PHE A 88 -2.80 35.75 -16.31
C PHE A 88 -3.94 34.77 -16.01
N GLY A 89 -5.15 35.31 -15.79
CA GLY A 89 -6.28 34.65 -15.13
C GLY A 89 -6.75 33.28 -15.66
N SER A 90 -7.40 32.56 -14.74
CA SER A 90 -7.90 31.18 -14.75
C SER A 90 -6.87 30.12 -14.32
N LEU A 91 -7.27 29.26 -13.37
CA LEU A 91 -6.53 28.07 -12.99
C LEU A 91 -6.51 27.11 -14.17
N MET A 92 -5.35 26.85 -14.74
CA MET A 92 -5.19 25.85 -15.78
C MET A 92 -4.80 24.52 -15.15
N TRP A 93 -5.18 23.42 -15.81
CA TRP A 93 -4.84 22.04 -15.47
C TRP A 93 -3.34 21.82 -15.17
N PHE A 94 -2.46 22.63 -15.77
CA PHE A 94 -1.00 22.60 -15.56
C PHE A 94 -0.55 23.13 -14.18
N ASP A 95 -1.35 23.96 -13.51
CA ASP A 95 -1.01 24.49 -12.18
C ASP A 95 -1.03 23.38 -11.10
N TYR A 96 -1.65 22.22 -11.40
CA TYR A 96 -1.69 21.05 -10.53
C TYR A 96 -0.50 20.10 -10.70
N TYR A 97 0.56 20.50 -11.41
CA TYR A 97 1.75 19.68 -11.66
C TYR A 97 2.34 19.02 -10.40
N TRP A 98 2.42 19.77 -9.30
CA TRP A 98 2.96 19.28 -8.03
C TRP A 98 2.11 18.18 -7.38
N VAL A 99 0.80 18.21 -7.59
CA VAL A 99 -0.12 17.16 -7.10
C VAL A 99 0.12 15.85 -7.87
N TYR A 100 0.32 15.92 -9.19
CA TYR A 100 0.64 14.75 -10.01
C TYR A 100 2.01 14.15 -9.66
N LEU A 101 3.02 14.99 -9.43
CA LEU A 101 4.36 14.54 -9.00
C LEU A 101 4.30 13.82 -7.64
N PHE A 102 3.56 14.38 -6.68
CA PHE A 102 3.37 13.77 -5.37
C PHE A 102 2.67 12.41 -5.47
N ALA A 103 1.57 12.33 -6.22
CA ALA A 103 0.86 11.08 -6.47
C ALA A 103 1.75 10.03 -7.15
N PHE A 104 2.59 10.46 -8.11
CA PHE A 104 3.58 9.60 -8.76
C PHE A 104 4.60 9.04 -7.76
N CYS A 105 5.18 9.89 -6.90
CA CYS A 105 6.15 9.46 -5.89
C CYS A 105 5.56 8.46 -4.88
N ILE A 106 4.31 8.66 -4.44
CA ILE A 106 3.62 7.73 -3.54
C ILE A 106 3.40 6.38 -4.22
N GLY A 107 2.88 6.36 -5.46
CA GLY A 107 2.70 5.11 -6.22
C GLY A 107 4.01 4.40 -6.53
N PHE A 108 5.08 5.16 -6.79
CA PHE A 108 6.43 4.62 -7.00
C PHE A 108 6.94 3.91 -5.73
N SER A 109 6.71 4.48 -4.54
CA SER A 109 7.17 3.89 -3.28
C SER A 109 6.54 2.52 -2.96
N THR A 110 5.29 2.27 -3.36
CA THR A 110 4.57 1.03 -3.02
C THR A 110 4.83 -0.11 -4.00
N GLN A 111 5.24 0.18 -5.24
CA GLN A 111 5.35 -0.82 -6.31
C GLN A 111 6.79 -1.11 -6.77
N TRP A 112 7.78 -0.30 -6.38
CA TRP A 112 9.11 -0.35 -7.01
C TRP A 112 10.25 -1.04 -6.22
N PRO A 113 10.17 -2.34 -5.84
CA PRO A 113 11.37 -3.03 -5.34
C PRO A 113 12.27 -3.72 -6.39
N ASN A 114 11.87 -3.93 -7.65
CA ASN A 114 12.63 -4.84 -8.56
C ASN A 114 13.14 -4.22 -9.88
N LEU A 115 14.04 -3.23 -9.79
CA LEU A 115 14.81 -2.75 -10.93
C LEU A 115 16.25 -2.38 -10.55
N LEU A 116 16.97 -3.31 -9.91
CA LEU A 116 18.44 -3.47 -9.84
C LEU A 116 18.74 -4.96 -9.62
#